data_AF-A0AAW4J9R6-F1
#
_entry.id   AF-A0AAW4J9R6-F1
#
_cell.length_a   1.000
_cell.length_b   1.000
_cell.length_c   1.000
_cell.angle_alpha   90.00
_cell.angle_beta   90.00
_cell.angle_gamma   90.00
#
_symmetry.space_group_name_H-M   'P 1'
#
loop_
_entity.id
_entity.type
_entity.pdbx_description
1 polymer ?
#
loop_
_entity_poly.entity_id
_entity_poly.type
_entity_poly.pdbx_seq_one_letter_code
_entity_poly.pdbx_strand_id
1 'polypeptide(L)' 'MKIVLVKENKTIRILEGTGIIKSNVLGMRSRLTSGEVKYYEFDYDKSLGIKLDAYVEALNEFPNLLEKSKLIKEITF' A
#
# COMPACT_ATOMS: atom_id res chain seq x y z
N MET A 1 -10.10 4.81 7.14
CA MET A 1 -8.83 5.46 7.56
C MET A 1 -7.86 5.25 6.43
N LYS A 2 -7.26 6.31 5.90
CA LYS A 2 -6.38 6.17 4.74
C LYS A 2 -4.98 5.72 5.15
N ILE A 3 -4.50 4.67 4.49
CA ILE A 3 -3.20 4.05 4.71
C ILE A 3 -2.51 3.94 3.36
N VAL A 4 -1.20 4.12 3.32
CA VAL A 4 -0.44 3.87 2.09
C VAL A 4 0.18 2.49 2.15
N LEU A 5 -0.12 1.70 1.13
CA LEU A 5 0.56 0.45 0.86
C LEU A 5 1.65 0.71 -0.17
N VAL A 6 2.77 0.01 -0.02
CA VAL A 6 3.84 -0.02 -1.00
C VAL A 6 4.05 -1.47 -1.42
N LYS A 7 4.08 -1.69 -2.74
CA LYS A 7 4.50 -2.94 -3.34
C LYS A 7 5.90 -2.73 -3.89
N GLU A 8 6.89 -3.35 -3.25
CA GLU A 8 8.28 -3.36 -3.70
C GLU A 8 8.57 -4.78 -4.18
N ASN A 9 8.76 -4.94 -5.50
CA ASN A 9 8.86 -6.25 -6.14
C ASN A 9 7.61 -7.12 -5.88
N LYS A 10 7.76 -8.20 -5.11
CA LYS A 10 6.69 -9.16 -4.78
C LYS A 10 6.14 -8.99 -3.36
N THR A 11 6.63 -8.00 -2.61
CA THR A 11 6.24 -7.83 -1.21
C THR A 11 5.43 -6.55 -1.05
N ILE A 12 4.30 -6.68 -0.37
CA ILE A 12 3.39 -5.59 -0.02
C ILE A 12 3.61 -5.25 1.45
N ARG A 13 3.76 -3.96 1.76
CA ARG A 13 3.99 -3.45 3.12
C ARG A 13 3.17 -2.19 3.35
N ILE A 14 2.90 -1.91 4.62
CA ILE A 14 2.40 -0.59 5.01
C ILE A 14 3.59 0.38 4.99
N LEU A 15 3.41 1.54 4.37
CA LEU A 15 4.33 2.65 4.56
C LEU A 15 3.95 3.33 5.88
N GLU A 16 4.82 3.24 6.89
CA GLU A 16 4.58 3.89 8.19
C GLU A 16 4.43 5.41 8.01
N GLY A 17 3.31 5.95 8.49
CA GLY A 17 2.98 7.36 8.42
C GLY A 17 1.47 7.57 8.58
N THR A 18 1.05 8.12 9.72
CA THR A 18 -0.32 8.62 9.89
C THR A 18 -0.45 9.96 9.18
N GLY A 19 -0.70 9.96 7.87
CA GLY A 19 -0.90 11.21 7.15
C GLY A 19 -0.63 11.13 5.66
N ILE A 20 -1.13 12.13 4.94
CA ILE A 20 -0.97 12.32 3.50
C ILE A 20 0.53 12.27 3.16
N ILE A 21 0.98 11.18 2.56
CA ILE A 21 2.37 11.04 2.15
C ILE A 21 2.60 11.93 0.93
N LYS A 22 3.50 12.91 1.04
CA LYS A 22 3.83 13.85 -0.03
C LYS A 22 4.49 13.09 -1.20
N SER A 23 4.11 13.44 -2.43
CA SER A 23 4.62 12.84 -3.68
C SER A 23 6.15 12.74 -3.74
N ASN A 24 6.86 13.74 -3.21
CA ASN A 24 8.33 13.76 -3.18
C ASN A 24 8.94 12.58 -2.41
N VAL A 25 8.29 12.10 -1.33
CA VAL A 25 8.79 10.97 -0.53
C VAL A 25 8.64 9.65 -1.30
N LEU A 26 7.53 9.50 -2.01
CA LEU A 26 7.23 8.33 -2.83
C LEU A 26 8.17 8.27 -4.05
N GLY A 27 8.43 9.42 -4.68
CA GLY A 27 9.38 9.54 -5.79
C GLY A 27 10.82 9.22 -5.38
N MET A 28 11.29 9.67 -4.21
CA MET A 28 12.64 9.34 -3.73
C MET A 28 12.84 7.85 -3.49
N ARG A 29 11.88 7.19 -2.82
CA ARG A 29 11.98 5.77 -2.48
C ARG A 29 11.94 4.89 -3.72
N SER A 30 11.16 5.26 -4.74
CA SER A 30 11.16 4.59 -6.04
C SER A 30 12.53 4.66 -6.76
N ARG A 31 13.28 5.77 -6.61
CA ARG A 31 14.62 5.92 -7.20
C ARG A 31 15.71 5.14 -6.48
N LEU A 32 15.52 4.86 -5.19
CA LEU A 32 16.49 4.17 -4.34
C LEU A 32 16.34 2.64 -4.40
N THR A 33 15.19 2.14 -4.82
CA THR A 33 14.93 0.71 -4.94
C THR A 33 15.24 0.23 -6.36
N SER A 34 16.09 -0.80 -6.53
CA SER A 34 16.45 -1.36 -7.86
C SER A 34 15.33 -2.15 -8.56
N GLY A 35 14.06 -1.96 -8.20
CA GLY A 35 12.94 -2.74 -8.68
C GLY A 35 11.66 -1.91 -8.85
N GLU A 36 10.61 -2.54 -9.38
CA GLU A 36 9.31 -1.88 -9.53
C GLU A 36 8.74 -1.55 -8.14
N VAL A 37 8.44 -0.27 -7.93
CA VAL A 37 7.77 0.22 -6.72
C VAL A 37 6.44 0.82 -7.13
N LYS A 38 5.36 0.23 -6.62
CA LYS A 38 4.00 0.75 -6.78
C LYS A 38 3.44 1.20 -5.43
N TYR A 39 2.64 2.25 -5.45
CA TYR A 39 2.03 2.82 -4.25
C TYR A 39 0.51 2.76 -4.38
N TYR A 40 -0.15 2.49 -3.26
CA TYR A 40 -1.60 2.38 -3.21
C TYR A 40 -2.15 3.11 -1.99
N GLU A 41 -3.27 3.79 -2.16
CA GLU A 41 -4.11 4.27 -1.08
C GLU A 41 -5.09 3.16 -0.71
N PHE A 42 -5.11 2.78 0.57
CA PHE A 42 -6.03 1.81 1.15
C PHE A 42 -6.95 2.52 2.13
N ASP A 43 -8.25 2.47 1.87
CA ASP A 43 -9.25 2.93 2.84
C ASP A 43 -9.58 1.81 3.82
N TYR A 44 -8.80 1.78 4.89
CA TYR A 44 -8.92 0.78 5.94
C TYR A 44 -10.05 1.11 6.89
N ASP A 45 -11.01 0.19 6.99
CA ASP A 45 -12.11 0.29 7.93
C ASP A 45 -11.82 -0.51 9.21
N LYS A 46 -11.60 0.21 10.32
CA LYS A 46 -11.38 -0.38 11.64
C LYS A 46 -12.62 -1.12 12.16
N SER A 47 -13.82 -0.77 11.69
CA SER A 47 -15.06 -1.39 12.15
C SER A 47 -15.18 -2.86 11.72
N LEU A 48 -14.43 -3.28 10.70
CA LEU A 48 -14.36 -4.66 10.23
C LEU A 48 -13.67 -5.61 11.22
N GLY A 49 -13.01 -5.09 12.25
CA GLY A 49 -12.34 -5.89 13.30
C GLY A 49 -11.09 -6.64 12.85
N ILE A 50 -10.75 -6.59 11.56
CA ILE A 50 -9.54 -7.19 11.00
C ILE A 50 -8.37 -6.26 11.24
N LYS A 51 -7.31 -6.75 11.86
CA LYS A 51 -6.09 -5.97 12.07
C LYS A 51 -5.37 -5.70 10.74
N LEU A 52 -4.63 -4.60 10.71
CA LEU A 52 -3.99 -4.12 9.49
C LEU A 52 -2.85 -5.05 8.99
N ASP A 53 -2.12 -5.65 9.92
CA ASP A 53 -1.12 -6.69 9.67
C ASP A 53 -1.72 -7.90 8.95
N ALA A 54 -2.86 -8.42 9.44
CA ALA A 54 -3.57 -9.52 8.81
C ALA A 54 -4.05 -9.17 7.37
N TYR A 55 -4.45 -7.92 7.14
CA TYR A 55 -4.77 -7.43 5.80
C TYR A 55 -3.54 -7.49 4.86
N VAL A 56 -2.38 -7.07 5.35
CA VAL A 56 -1.15 -7.11 4.55
C VAL A 56 -0.72 -8.54 4.27
N GLU A 57 -0.85 -9.45 5.23
CA GLU A 57 -0.59 -10.87 5.02
C GLU A 57 -1.48 -11.43 3.91
N ALA A 58 -2.80 -11.18 3.98
CA ALA A 58 -3.74 -11.61 2.95
C ALA A 58 -3.41 -11.02 1.56
N LEU A 59 -2.98 -9.76 1.50
CA LEU A 59 -2.55 -9.14 0.24
C LEU A 59 -1.26 -9.77 -0.30
N ASN A 60 -0.33 -10.18 0.56
CA ASN A 60 0.89 -10.88 0.11
C ASN A 60 0.59 -12.29 -0.40
N GLU A 61 -0.37 -13.00 0.20
CA GLU A 61 -0.84 -14.29 -0.32
C GLU A 61 -1.62 -14.14 -1.63
N PHE A 62 -2.44 -13.09 -1.74
CA PHE A 62 -3.31 -12.82 -2.88
C PHE A 62 -3.07 -11.41 -3.45
N PRO A 63 -1.93 -11.18 -4.14
CA PRO A 63 -1.53 -9.83 -4.59
C PRO A 63 -2.45 -9.25 -5.68
N ASN A 64 -3.21 -10.10 -6.36
CA ASN A 64 -4.22 -9.69 -7.33
C ASN A 64 -5.37 -8.87 -6.70
N LEU A 65 -5.54 -8.91 -5.37
CA LEU A 65 -6.52 -8.10 -4.66
C LEU A 65 -6.21 -6.59 -4.70
N LEU A 66 -4.94 -6.20 -4.93
CA LEU A 66 -4.56 -4.81 -5.11
C LEU A 66 -5.30 -4.13 -6.28
N GLU A 67 -5.62 -4.90 -7.32
CA GLU A 67 -6.25 -4.39 -8.55
C GLU A 67 -7.78 -4.64 -8.57
N LYS A 68 -8.26 -5.57 -7.75
CA LYS A 68 -9.68 -5.96 -7.69
C LYS A 68 -10.46 -5.27 -6.57
N SER A 69 -9.78 -4.83 -5.52
CA SER A 69 -10.43 -4.20 -4.37
C SER A 69 -10.88 -2.78 -4.68
N LYS A 70 -12.13 -2.46 -4.38
CA LYS A 70 -12.64 -1.07 -4.43
C LYS A 70 -12.07 -0.18 -3.33
N LEU A 71 -11.48 -0.79 -2.29
CA LEU A 71 -10.89 -0.08 -1.14
C LEU A 71 -9.44 0.33 -1.41
N ILE A 72 -8.83 -0.20 -2.46
CA ILE A 72 -7.42 0.00 -2.79
C ILE A 72 -7.35 0.74 -4.13
N LYS A 73 -6.63 1.85 -4.16
CA LYS A 73 -6.45 2.66 -5.37
C LYS A 73 -4.97 2.92 -5.61
N GLU A 74 -4.49 2.60 -6.80
CA GLU A 74 -3.11 2.91 -7.18
C GLU A 74 -2.89 4.43 -7.22
N ILE A 75 -1.74 4.88 -6.69
CA ILE A 75 -1.31 6.27 -6.70
C ILE A 75 -0.38 6.44 -7.90
N THR A 76 -0.84 7.18 -8.91
CA THR A 76 -0.06 7.56 -10.09
C THR A 76 0.37 9.02 -10.00
N PHE A 77 1.57 9.34 -10.50
CA PHE A 77 2.12 10.71 -10.55
C PHE A 77 2.19 11.22 -11.98
#